data_AF-A0A1C5YH77-F1
#
_entry.id   AF-A0A1C5YH77-F1
#
_cell.length_a   1.000
_cell.length_b   1.000
_cell.length_c   1.000
_cell.angle_alpha   90.00
_cell.angle_beta   90.00
_cell.angle_gamma   90.00
#
_symmetry.space_group_name_H-M   'P 1'
#
loop_
_entity.id
_entity.type
_entity.pdbx_description
1 polymer ?
#
loop_
_entity_poly.entity_id
_entity_poly.type
_entity_poly.pdbx_seq_one_letter_code
_entity_poly.pdbx_strand_id
1 'polypeptide(L)'
;MIKVNYVKDDSQTKTISYTVEHWVVGEQAARDTETVSETKWVNDPDILMVQEITHKSYSGYRFGNYNPEQLPETIAKDGIIKVNYVKTSSGGSSGGGGGSTPGRVTPSEGGPGVTIMPEDVPLAQLPGSPVDTTLIDDGEIPLAGLPKTGQSSVKSTLTMMMSGIFLVLTAMSKKRKEEDS
;
A
#
# COMPACT_ATOMS: atom_id res chain seq x y z
N MET A 1 37.77 30.72 -37.69
CA MET A 1 37.31 29.43 -37.15
C MET A 1 37.91 29.27 -35.76
N ILE A 2 37.10 29.09 -34.73
CA ILE A 2 37.58 28.85 -33.36
C ILE A 2 37.28 27.39 -33.03
N LYS A 3 38.25 26.70 -32.42
CA LYS A 3 38.06 25.35 -31.85
C LYS A 3 38.09 25.48 -30.33
N VAL A 4 37.08 24.91 -29.68
CA VAL A 4 36.98 24.82 -28.22
C VAL A 4 37.23 23.36 -27.83
N ASN A 5 38.08 23.16 -26.83
CA ASN A 5 38.36 21.84 -26.25
C ASN A 5 37.73 21.80 -24.86
N TYR A 6 36.97 20.75 -24.57
CA TYR A 6 36.38 20.51 -23.26
C TYR A 6 37.10 19.35 -22.57
N VAL A 7 37.38 19.52 -21.28
CA VAL A 7 37.97 18.50 -20.41
C VAL A 7 36.98 18.23 -19.28
N LYS A 8 36.85 16.96 -18.89
CA LYS A 8 36.04 16.57 -17.74
C LYS A 8 36.62 17.20 -16.47
N ASP A 9 35.78 17.86 -15.69
CA ASP A 9 36.15 18.40 -14.38
C ASP A 9 35.56 17.52 -13.28
N ASP A 10 36.35 16.58 -12.76
CA ASP A 10 35.91 15.62 -11.74
C ASP A 10 35.53 16.27 -10.39
N SER A 11 35.86 17.55 -10.17
CA SER A 11 35.45 18.27 -8.96
C SER A 11 33.96 18.63 -8.96
N GLN A 12 33.34 18.72 -10.14
CA GLN A 12 31.92 19.04 -10.26
C GLN A 12 31.09 17.78 -10.04
N THR A 13 30.52 17.67 -8.85
CA THR A 13 29.74 16.50 -8.44
C THR A 13 28.34 16.89 -8.00
N LYS A 14 27.45 15.90 -7.98
CA LYS A 14 26.10 15.98 -7.43
C LYS A 14 25.83 14.77 -6.55
N THR A 15 25.06 14.97 -5.49
CA THR A 15 24.54 13.88 -4.67
C THR A 15 23.14 13.50 -5.14
N ILE A 16 22.94 12.20 -5.33
CA ILE A 16 21.67 11.61 -5.71
C ILE A 16 21.29 10.61 -4.62
N SER A 17 20.00 10.48 -4.34
CA SER A 17 19.50 9.55 -3.34
C SER A 17 18.19 8.91 -3.77
N TYR A 18 17.89 7.77 -3.16
CA TYR A 18 16.56 7.17 -3.13
C TYR A 18 16.18 6.80 -1.71
N THR A 19 14.89 6.55 -1.49
CA THR A 19 14.32 6.28 -0.16
C THR A 19 13.73 4.88 -0.10
N VAL A 20 14.01 4.17 0.99
CA VAL A 20 13.37 2.92 1.36
C VAL A 20 12.42 3.18 2.52
N GLU A 21 11.14 2.92 2.32
CA GLU A 21 10.12 3.09 3.36
C GLU A 21 9.60 1.73 3.83
N HIS A 22 9.57 1.52 5.14
CA HIS A 22 9.03 0.29 5.73
C HIS A 22 7.61 0.55 6.22
N TRP A 23 6.64 -0.11 5.59
CA TRP A 23 5.22 0.10 5.83
C TRP A 23 4.60 -1.11 6.51
N VAL A 24 3.98 -0.90 7.67
CA VAL A 24 3.20 -1.94 8.35
C VAL A 24 1.74 -1.80 7.92
N VAL A 25 1.11 -2.90 7.50
CA VAL A 25 -0.28 -2.88 7.02
C VAL A 25 -1.23 -2.29 8.07
N GLY A 26 -2.02 -1.29 7.66
CA GLY A 26 -2.96 -0.58 8.51
C GLY A 26 -2.41 0.70 9.15
N GLU A 27 -1.11 0.99 9.04
CA GLU A 27 -0.54 2.28 9.44
C GLU A 27 -0.71 3.35 8.36
N GLN A 28 -0.83 4.62 8.77
CA GLN A 28 -1.00 5.76 7.86
C GLN A 28 0.32 6.36 7.35
N ALA A 29 1.44 5.98 7.97
CA ALA A 29 2.77 6.45 7.63
C ALA A 29 3.76 5.28 7.66
N ALA A 30 4.90 5.45 6.99
CA ALA A 30 6.00 4.50 7.11
C ALA A 30 6.47 4.43 8.56
N ARG A 31 6.67 3.21 9.04
CA ARG A 31 7.19 2.92 10.38
C ARG A 31 8.66 3.31 10.50
N ASP A 32 9.40 3.10 9.42
CA ASP A 32 10.80 3.50 9.28
C ASP A 32 11.06 4.01 7.85
N THR A 33 12.06 4.87 7.74
CA THR A 33 12.53 5.42 6.46
C THR A 33 14.05 5.41 6.45
N GLU A 34 14.63 4.93 5.36
CA GLU A 34 16.08 4.89 5.13
C GLU A 34 16.41 5.59 3.82
N THR A 35 17.47 6.38 3.81
CA THR A 35 17.92 7.09 2.61
C THR A 35 19.26 6.53 2.18
N VAL A 36 19.32 6.09 0.92
CA VAL A 36 20.55 5.61 0.30
C VAL A 36 21.02 6.68 -0.67
N SER A 37 22.26 7.15 -0.51
CA SER A 37 22.82 8.23 -1.31
C SER A 37 24.18 7.87 -1.92
N GLU A 38 24.46 8.47 -3.07
CA GLU A 38 25.72 8.32 -3.80
C GLU A 38 26.10 9.68 -4.41
N THR A 39 27.39 9.99 -4.44
CA THR A 39 27.92 11.19 -5.10
C THR A 39 28.47 10.81 -6.47
N LYS A 40 27.95 11.45 -7.52
CA LYS A 40 28.32 11.22 -8.92
C LYS A 40 28.81 12.51 -9.59
N TRP A 41 29.42 12.39 -10.76
CA TRP A 41 29.81 13.57 -11.53
C TRP A 41 28.56 14.33 -12.01
N VAL A 42 28.64 15.66 -12.13
CA VAL A 42 27.45 16.53 -12.35
C VAL A 42 26.66 16.17 -13.61
N ASN A 43 27.34 15.71 -14.66
CA ASN A 43 26.71 15.31 -15.92
C ASN A 43 26.46 13.80 -16.04
N ASP A 44 26.76 13.00 -15.01
CA ASP A 44 26.37 11.59 -14.99
C ASP A 44 24.83 11.46 -14.93
N PRO A 45 24.25 10.34 -15.39
CA PRO A 45 22.81 10.12 -15.30
C PRO A 45 22.28 10.17 -13.86
N ASP A 46 21.05 10.69 -13.68
CA ASP A 46 20.37 10.80 -12.38
C ASP A 46 19.74 9.47 -11.92
N ILE A 47 20.53 8.39 -11.94
CA ILE A 47 20.12 7.04 -11.53
C ILE A 47 21.12 6.45 -10.53
N LEU A 48 20.64 5.66 -9.59
CA LEU A 48 21.44 4.85 -8.67
C LEU A 48 21.18 3.37 -8.90
N MET A 49 22.17 2.52 -8.62
CA MET A 49 21.94 1.08 -8.50
C MET A 49 21.24 0.81 -7.18
N VAL A 50 20.21 -0.04 -7.20
CA VAL A 50 19.50 -0.44 -5.99
C VAL A 50 20.38 -1.38 -5.19
N GLN A 51 20.67 -1.00 -3.94
CA GLN A 51 21.43 -1.83 -3.01
C GLN A 51 20.53 -2.88 -2.35
N GLU A 52 21.15 -3.88 -1.71
CA GLU A 52 20.42 -4.88 -0.94
C GLU A 52 19.63 -4.21 0.19
N ILE A 53 18.33 -4.52 0.27
CA ILE A 53 17.42 -3.96 1.26
C ILE A 53 17.32 -4.92 2.44
N THR A 54 17.81 -4.50 3.59
CA THR A 54 17.71 -5.29 4.83
C THR A 54 16.29 -5.19 5.39
N HIS A 55 15.64 -6.33 5.66
CA HIS A 55 14.32 -6.35 6.28
C HIS A 55 14.40 -6.05 7.77
N LYS A 56 13.43 -5.27 8.26
CA LYS A 56 13.25 -4.99 9.68
C LYS A 56 12.34 -6.03 10.33
N SER A 57 12.49 -6.19 11.64
CA SER A 57 11.63 -7.07 12.43
C SER A 57 10.62 -6.24 13.19
N TYR A 58 9.32 -6.50 12.94
CA TYR A 58 8.22 -5.87 13.65
C TYR A 58 7.38 -6.94 14.35
N SER A 59 7.11 -6.75 15.64
CA SER A 59 6.39 -7.75 16.44
C SER A 59 5.01 -8.07 15.86
N GLY A 60 4.76 -9.35 15.57
CA GLY A 60 3.50 -9.81 14.98
C GLY A 60 3.35 -9.53 13.48
N TYR A 61 4.41 -9.12 12.78
CA TYR A 61 4.41 -8.92 11.33
C TYR A 61 5.58 -9.66 10.67
N ARG A 62 5.44 -9.93 9.37
CA ARG A 62 6.48 -10.50 8.51
C ARG A 62 6.56 -9.71 7.21
N PHE A 63 7.65 -9.86 6.47
CA PHE A 63 7.76 -9.33 5.11
C PHE A 63 6.57 -9.84 4.26
N GLY A 64 5.94 -8.92 3.54
CA GLY A 64 4.89 -9.20 2.58
C GLY A 64 5.41 -9.09 1.16
N ASN A 65 5.66 -7.86 0.71
CA ASN A 65 6.06 -7.57 -0.66
C ASN A 65 6.79 -6.22 -0.76
N TYR A 66 7.47 -6.01 -1.88
CA TYR A 66 7.97 -4.69 -2.26
C TYR A 66 6.95 -3.90 -3.08
N ASN A 67 7.11 -2.58 -3.14
CA ASN A 67 6.51 -1.75 -4.17
C ASN A 67 7.62 -0.84 -4.74
N PRO A 68 8.01 -1.01 -6.02
CA PRO A 68 7.47 -1.98 -7.00
C PRO A 68 7.67 -3.45 -6.58
N GLU A 69 6.80 -4.35 -7.05
CA GLU A 69 6.79 -5.76 -6.62
C GLU A 69 8.10 -6.50 -6.95
N GLN A 70 8.69 -6.17 -8.09
CA GLN A 70 10.05 -6.55 -8.45
C GLN A 70 10.97 -5.34 -8.24
N LEU A 71 12.04 -5.54 -7.49
CA LEU A 71 13.06 -4.52 -7.30
C LEU A 71 13.77 -4.24 -8.62
N PRO A 72 13.82 -2.98 -9.08
CA PRO A 72 14.58 -2.63 -10.27
C PRO A 72 16.08 -2.67 -9.96
N GLU A 73 16.91 -2.93 -10.97
CA GLU A 73 18.37 -2.84 -10.83
C GLU A 73 18.82 -1.39 -10.59
N THR A 74 18.15 -0.44 -11.22
CA THR A 74 18.43 0.98 -11.11
C THR A 74 17.18 1.78 -10.77
N ILE A 75 17.33 2.83 -9.97
CA ILE A 75 16.27 3.74 -9.57
C ILE A 75 16.65 5.19 -9.87
N ALA A 76 15.68 5.98 -10.31
CA ALA A 76 15.88 7.40 -10.54
C ALA A 76 16.10 8.17 -9.23
N LYS A 77 16.71 9.35 -9.34
CA LYS A 77 16.79 10.32 -8.24
C LYS A 77 15.43 10.51 -7.55
N ASP A 78 15.47 10.54 -6.22
CA ASP A 78 14.33 10.71 -5.33
C ASP A 78 13.25 9.61 -5.47
N GLY A 79 13.63 8.47 -6.07
CA GLY A 79 12.76 7.30 -6.15
C GLY A 79 12.48 6.68 -4.79
N ILE A 80 11.34 6.00 -4.67
CA ILE A 80 10.89 5.38 -3.42
C ILE A 80 10.67 3.89 -3.64
N ILE A 81 11.24 3.08 -2.77
CA ILE A 81 10.98 1.64 -2.66
C ILE A 81 10.25 1.41 -1.35
N LYS A 82 9.04 0.82 -1.41
CA LYS A 82 8.30 0.46 -0.19
C LYS A 82 8.52 -1.00 0.13
N VAL A 83 8.75 -1.30 1.39
CA VAL A 83 8.82 -2.65 1.96
C VAL A 83 7.59 -2.82 2.83
N ASN A 84 6.65 -3.65 2.40
CA ASN A 84 5.38 -3.83 3.09
C ASN A 84 5.44 -5.04 4.02
N TYR A 85 4.93 -4.87 5.24
CA TYR A 85 4.87 -5.88 6.28
C TYR A 85 3.42 -6.23 6.60
N VAL A 86 3.13 -7.53 6.62
CA VAL A 86 1.79 -8.08 6.84
C VAL A 86 1.72 -8.84 8.16
N LYS A 87 0.54 -8.83 8.78
CA LYS A 87 0.33 -9.46 10.09
C LYS A 87 0.64 -10.96 10.00
N THR A 88 1.45 -11.45 10.93
CA THR A 88 1.74 -12.88 11.11
C THR A 88 0.49 -13.55 11.63
N SER A 89 -0.18 -14.32 10.77
CA SER A 89 -1.32 -15.14 11.14
C SER A 89 -0.81 -16.36 11.90
N SER A 90 -0.71 -16.26 13.23
CA SER A 90 -0.69 -17.45 14.08
C SER A 90 -2.09 -18.07 14.03
N GLY A 91 -2.27 -19.04 13.13
CA GLY A 91 -3.54 -19.73 12.91
C GLY A 91 -4.03 -20.41 14.18
N GLY A 92 -5.06 -19.83 14.80
CA GLY A 92 -5.89 -20.52 15.78
C GLY A 92 -6.90 -21.40 15.04
N SER A 93 -6.50 -22.61 14.64
CA SER A 93 -7.46 -23.67 14.30
C SER A 93 -8.09 -24.19 15.59
N SER A 94 -9.23 -23.62 15.99
CA SER A 94 -10.14 -24.28 16.92
C SER A 94 -11.01 -25.30 16.16
N GLY A 95 -10.42 -26.45 15.81
CA GLY A 95 -11.12 -27.58 15.21
C GLY A 95 -12.00 -28.28 16.25
N GLY A 96 -13.27 -28.48 15.89
CA GLY A 96 -14.34 -28.95 16.75
C GLY A 96 -14.09 -30.32 17.38
N GLY A 97 -14.37 -30.41 18.68
CA GLY A 97 -14.27 -31.62 19.49
C GLY A 97 -15.40 -32.61 19.22
N GLY A 98 -15.00 -33.81 18.79
CA GLY A 98 -15.26 -35.07 19.49
C GLY A 98 -16.69 -35.37 19.95
N GLY A 99 -17.33 -36.29 19.22
CA GLY A 99 -18.67 -36.78 19.47
C GLY A 99 -18.90 -37.39 20.85
N SER A 100 -20.12 -37.20 21.34
CA SER A 100 -20.69 -37.95 22.45
C SER A 100 -21.83 -38.83 21.94
N THR A 101 -21.67 -40.12 22.17
CA THR A 101 -22.64 -41.20 22.08
C THR A 101 -23.99 -40.86 22.70
N PRO A 102 -25.10 -41.32 22.11
CA PRO A 102 -26.15 -41.95 22.90
C PRO A 102 -26.47 -43.35 22.34
N GLY A 103 -26.39 -44.36 23.20
CA GLY A 103 -26.51 -45.75 22.81
C GLY A 103 -27.92 -46.21 22.50
N ARG A 104 -28.04 -47.40 21.90
CA ARG A 104 -29.20 -48.31 22.05
C ARG A 104 -28.93 -49.71 21.45
N VAL A 105 -29.17 -50.71 22.30
CA VAL A 105 -29.41 -52.17 22.15
C VAL A 105 -28.37 -53.10 21.50
N THR A 106 -27.90 -54.03 22.33
CA THR A 106 -27.47 -55.39 21.98
C THR A 106 -28.70 -56.28 21.71
N PRO A 107 -28.57 -57.27 20.80
CA PRO A 107 -29.06 -58.61 21.10
C PRO A 107 -27.98 -59.67 20.91
N SER A 108 -27.96 -60.62 21.85
CA SER A 108 -27.13 -61.81 21.89
C SER A 108 -27.62 -62.88 20.90
N GLU A 109 -26.67 -63.42 20.13
CA GLU A 109 -26.42 -64.85 19.93
C GLU A 109 -27.58 -65.79 19.50
N GLY A 110 -27.47 -66.32 18.26
CA GLY A 110 -28.09 -67.61 17.91
C GLY A 110 -28.78 -67.70 16.55
N GLY A 111 -28.02 -67.86 15.46
CA GLY A 111 -28.55 -68.36 14.18
C GLY A 111 -27.58 -68.19 13.00
N PRO A 112 -27.46 -69.16 12.07
CA PRO A 112 -26.66 -68.99 10.86
C PRO A 112 -27.47 -68.15 9.85
N GLY A 113 -27.46 -66.83 10.04
CA GLY A 113 -28.05 -65.87 9.11
C GLY A 113 -26.98 -65.30 8.19
N VAL A 114 -27.17 -65.42 6.88
CA VAL A 114 -26.40 -64.67 5.88
C VAL A 114 -26.62 -63.18 6.12
N THR A 115 -25.56 -62.44 6.41
CA THR A 115 -25.57 -60.96 6.37
C THR A 115 -25.62 -60.54 4.91
N ILE A 116 -26.79 -60.15 4.44
CA ILE A 116 -26.90 -59.33 3.24
C ILE A 116 -26.39 -57.95 3.66
N MET A 117 -25.13 -57.63 3.32
CA MET A 117 -24.71 -56.22 3.28
C MET A 117 -25.68 -55.54 2.29
N PRO A 118 -26.45 -54.51 2.68
CA PRO A 118 -27.12 -53.72 1.67
C PRO A 118 -25.98 -53.12 0.83
N GLU A 119 -25.82 -53.63 -0.39
CA GLU A 119 -25.07 -52.92 -1.40
C GLU A 119 -25.60 -51.48 -1.41
N ASP A 120 -24.72 -50.50 -1.25
CA ASP A 120 -25.11 -49.09 -1.20
C ASP A 120 -25.87 -48.75 -2.48
N VAL A 121 -27.21 -48.72 -2.41
CA VAL A 121 -28.04 -48.25 -3.50
C VAL A 121 -27.70 -46.77 -3.66
N PRO A 122 -27.11 -46.33 -4.79
CA PRO A 122 -26.75 -44.93 -4.95
C PRO A 122 -28.03 -44.10 -4.77
N LEU A 123 -27.98 -43.15 -3.84
CA LEU A 123 -29.06 -42.19 -3.67
C LEU A 123 -29.28 -41.49 -5.02
N ALA A 124 -30.49 -41.60 -5.57
CA ALA A 124 -30.86 -40.88 -6.78
C ALA A 124 -30.60 -39.38 -6.59
N GLN A 125 -29.91 -38.75 -7.55
CA GLN A 125 -29.70 -37.31 -7.54
C GLN A 125 -31.06 -36.61 -7.54
N LEU A 126 -31.32 -35.77 -6.53
CA LEU A 126 -32.51 -34.94 -6.46
C LEU A 126 -32.42 -33.89 -7.59
N PRO A 127 -33.30 -33.89 -8.62
CA PRO A 127 -33.38 -32.77 -9.55
C PRO A 127 -34.31 -31.73 -8.93
N GLY A 128 -33.77 -30.55 -8.59
CA GLY A 128 -34.61 -29.54 -7.94
C GLY A 128 -33.93 -28.23 -7.65
N SER A 129 -33.26 -27.62 -8.63
CA SER A 129 -33.15 -26.16 -8.68
C SER A 129 -34.42 -25.62 -9.36
N PRO A 130 -35.35 -24.99 -8.66
CA PRO A 130 -36.34 -24.16 -9.33
C PRO A 130 -35.69 -22.82 -9.67
N VAL A 131 -35.67 -22.54 -10.97
CA VAL A 131 -35.88 -21.23 -11.62
C VAL A 131 -35.18 -20.00 -11.01
N ASP A 132 -34.11 -19.60 -11.70
CA ASP A 132 -33.89 -18.23 -12.21
C ASP A 132 -34.61 -17.08 -11.49
N THR A 133 -33.88 -16.36 -10.65
CA THR A 133 -34.28 -15.06 -10.08
C THR A 133 -33.67 -13.88 -10.86
N THR A 134 -33.15 -14.09 -12.07
CA THR A 134 -32.73 -12.97 -12.89
C THR A 134 -33.94 -12.32 -13.56
N LEU A 135 -34.13 -11.02 -13.25
CA LEU A 135 -35.09 -10.04 -13.79
C LEU A 135 -36.44 -10.00 -13.01
N ILE A 136 -36.81 -8.90 -12.32
CA ILE A 136 -36.91 -7.53 -12.86
C ILE A 136 -36.62 -6.43 -11.81
N ASP A 137 -35.97 -5.40 -12.35
CA ASP A 137 -35.66 -4.03 -11.94
C ASP A 137 -36.82 -3.20 -11.35
N ASP A 138 -36.61 -2.61 -10.17
CA ASP A 138 -37.45 -1.53 -9.59
C ASP A 138 -36.54 -0.39 -9.08
N GLY A 139 -35.79 0.22 -9.99
CA GLY A 139 -36.03 1.64 -10.29
C GLY A 139 -35.52 2.75 -9.36
N GLU A 140 -34.63 2.52 -8.39
CA GLU A 140 -33.93 3.65 -7.71
C GLU A 140 -32.53 3.94 -8.29
N ILE A 141 -32.54 4.81 -9.31
CA ILE A 141 -31.39 5.59 -9.80
C ILE A 141 -31.15 6.83 -8.90
N PRO A 142 -29.91 7.35 -8.82
CA PRO A 142 -29.24 7.61 -7.55
C PRO A 142 -29.38 9.04 -7.03
N LEU A 143 -29.27 9.23 -5.70
CA LEU A 143 -28.73 10.48 -5.16
C LEU A 143 -27.20 10.36 -5.13
N ALA A 144 -26.56 10.76 -6.25
CA ALA A 144 -25.19 11.24 -6.15
C ALA A 144 -25.15 12.30 -5.04
N GLY A 145 -24.25 12.15 -4.06
CA GLY A 145 -24.10 13.16 -3.02
C GLY A 145 -23.82 14.51 -3.70
N LEU A 146 -24.74 15.46 -3.54
CA LEU A 146 -24.54 16.82 -4.05
C LEU A 146 -23.15 17.31 -3.60
N PRO A 147 -22.40 18.05 -4.45
CA PRO A 147 -21.25 18.78 -3.95
C PRO A 147 -21.72 19.63 -2.76
N LYS A 148 -21.07 19.48 -1.60
CA LYS A 148 -21.39 20.27 -0.41
C LYS A 148 -21.12 21.75 -0.70
N THR A 149 -22.11 22.48 -1.19
CA THR A 149 -22.08 23.94 -1.24
C THR A 149 -22.23 24.46 0.19
N GLY A 150 -21.10 24.71 0.87
CA GLY A 150 -21.17 25.31 2.22
C GLY A 150 -19.99 25.12 3.17
N GLN A 151 -18.93 24.39 2.81
CA GLN A 151 -17.78 24.24 3.71
C GLN A 151 -16.45 24.51 3.01
N SER A 152 -16.26 25.75 2.57
CA SER A 152 -14.93 26.29 2.29
C SER A 152 -14.43 27.13 3.46
N SER A 153 -14.15 26.49 4.61
CA SER A 153 -13.37 27.14 5.66
C SER A 153 -11.88 26.82 5.48
N VAL A 154 -11.32 27.24 4.34
CA VAL A 154 -9.85 27.26 4.15
C VAL A 154 -9.37 28.45 3.31
N LYS A 155 -10.27 29.35 2.87
CA LYS A 155 -9.90 30.46 1.96
C LYS A 155 -9.55 31.78 2.66
N SER A 156 -9.36 31.81 3.99
CA SER A 156 -8.99 33.05 4.70
C SER A 156 -7.51 33.13 5.10
N THR A 157 -6.78 32.01 5.18
CA THR A 157 -5.41 32.03 5.72
C THR A 157 -4.35 32.50 4.72
N LEU A 158 -4.51 32.21 3.42
CA LEU A 158 -3.52 32.59 2.41
C LEU A 158 -3.50 34.11 2.14
N THR A 159 -4.66 34.78 2.19
CA THR A 159 -4.76 36.24 1.98
C THR A 159 -4.11 37.05 3.10
N MET A 160 -4.17 36.56 4.34
CA MET A 160 -3.59 37.25 5.51
C MET A 160 -2.05 37.18 5.53
N MET A 161 -1.46 36.16 4.92
CA MET A 161 0.01 36.00 4.86
C MET A 161 0.65 36.86 3.76
N MET A 162 -0.08 37.17 2.68
CA MET A 162 0.41 37.99 1.56
C MET A 162 0.40 39.51 1.84
N SER A 163 -0.44 39.99 2.77
CA SER A 163 -0.49 41.42 3.13
C SER A 163 0.70 41.88 3.97
N GLY A 164 1.37 40.97 4.70
CA GLY A 164 2.55 41.30 5.52
C GLY A 164 3.81 41.61 4.70
N ILE A 165 4.06 40.85 3.64
CA ILE A 165 5.27 41.00 2.81
C ILE A 165 5.21 42.28 1.95
N PHE A 166 4.03 42.68 1.48
CA PHE A 166 3.84 43.91 0.71
C PHE A 166 4.12 45.20 1.51
N LEU A 167 3.81 45.21 2.82
CA LEU A 167 4.04 46.36 3.70
C LEU A 167 5.54 46.58 3.95
N VAL A 168 6.32 45.49 4.09
CA VAL A 168 7.79 45.54 4.25
C VAL A 168 8.48 46.06 2.98
N LEU A 169 8.05 45.64 1.79
CA LEU A 169 8.65 46.11 0.54
C LEU A 169 8.41 47.62 0.30
N THR A 170 7.22 48.12 0.61
CA THR A 170 6.89 49.54 0.41
C THR A 170 7.67 50.46 1.35
N ALA A 171 7.93 50.03 2.58
CA ALA A 171 8.71 50.83 3.55
C ALA A 171 10.20 50.94 3.16
N MET A 172 10.77 49.92 2.53
CA MET A 172 12.19 49.90 2.14
C MET A 172 12.48 50.73 0.87
N SER A 173 11.48 50.97 0.01
CA SER A 173 11.65 51.81 -1.18
C SER A 173 11.73 53.31 -0.89
N LYS A 174 11.40 53.75 0.34
CA LYS A 174 11.39 55.16 0.72
C LYS A 174 12.72 55.67 1.29
N LYS A 175 13.71 54.78 1.53
CA LYS A 175 15.00 55.15 2.14
C LYS A 175 16.19 55.18 1.16
N ARG A 176 15.95 55.06 -0.15
CA ARG A 176 16.99 55.25 -1.20
C ARG A 176 16.60 56.31 -2.24
N LYS A 177 15.80 57.30 -1.83
CA LYS A 177 15.50 58.48 -2.66
C LYS A 177 15.76 59.76 -1.87
N GLU A 178 16.90 59.79 -1.17
CA GLU A 178 17.50 61.01 -0.63
C GLU A 178 18.99 61.13 -1.02
N GLU A 179 19.49 60.28 -1.94
CA GLU A 179 20.87 60.32 -2.43
C GLU A 179 20.89 60.46 -3.97
N ASP A 180 20.20 61.47 -4.50
CA ASP A 180 20.59 62.17 -5.75
C ASP A 180 19.67 63.38 -6.00
N SER A 181 20.04 64.54 -5.45
CA SER A 181 19.61 65.88 -5.90
C SER A 181 20.65 66.89 -5.46
#